data_AF-A0AAF0PUQ3-F1
#
_entry.id   AF-A0AAF0PUQ3-F1
#
_cell.length_a   1.000
_cell.length_b   1.000
_cell.length_c   1.000
_cell.angle_alpha   90.00
_cell.angle_beta   90.00
_cell.angle_gamma   90.00
#
_symmetry.space_group_name_H-M   'P 1'
#
loop_
_entity.id
_entity.type
_entity.pdbx_description
1 polymer ?
#
loop_
_entity_poly.entity_id
_entity_poly.type
_entity_poly.pdbx_seq_one_letter_code
_entity_poly.pdbx_strand_id
1 'polypeptide(L)'
;MKLLDMKLRATNAVRAYFNRNWTREDLMNFGEIPEIAYRGLKRFAEIIGVSYSLMCHAELYFWILLALVLGRGRAVHSPFFCSKFTRALLYITNDNESESKVSLLMITAFFFGTSIGFYTKYLFVVHQNLVFSFLAGSIMGIGILWFGSLLSRERREIYMACLVHSYALMYSSFMLNALEALDSHTAHWVLEVTTVQALFLGYLVVYSQEMLYDAGFGEINFVDRTLTVFFHLPAIVVHAARLY
;
A
#
# COMPACT_ATOMS: atom_id res chain seq x y z
N MET A 1 -27.87 10.62 -1.57
CA MET A 1 -27.21 10.78 -0.25
C MET A 1 -26.61 12.19 -0.23
N LYS A 2 -26.81 12.99 0.82
CA LYS A 2 -26.34 14.39 0.83
C LYS A 2 -24.82 14.42 1.09
N LEU A 3 -24.07 15.29 0.40
CA LEU A 3 -22.61 15.45 0.51
C LEU A 3 -22.12 15.56 1.97
N LEU A 4 -22.93 16.19 2.84
CA LEU A 4 -22.65 16.32 4.28
C LEU A 4 -22.61 14.96 5.00
N ASP A 5 -23.51 14.03 4.66
CA ASP A 5 -23.54 12.68 5.24
C ASP A 5 -22.35 11.84 4.77
N MET A 6 -21.92 12.02 3.52
CA MET A 6 -20.73 11.37 2.97
C MET A 6 -19.47 11.85 3.69
N LYS A 7 -19.32 13.17 3.84
CA LYS A 7 -18.20 13.78 4.59
C LYS A 7 -18.18 13.31 6.04
N LEU A 8 -19.33 13.24 6.70
CA LEU A 8 -19.44 12.78 8.09
C LEU A 8 -19.04 11.30 8.23
N ARG A 9 -19.48 10.42 7.31
CA ARG A 9 -19.08 9.00 7.32
C ARG A 9 -17.59 8.81 7.07
N ALA A 10 -17.02 9.50 6.08
CA ALA A 10 -15.59 9.44 5.81
C ALA A 10 -14.78 9.93 7.03
N THR A 11 -15.22 11.03 7.64
CA THR A 11 -14.57 11.59 8.85
C THR A 11 -14.66 10.61 10.02
N ASN A 12 -15.82 9.97 10.23
CA ASN A 12 -16.00 8.99 11.29
C ASN A 12 -15.21 7.69 11.03
N ALA A 13 -15.09 7.25 9.77
CA ALA A 13 -14.28 6.09 9.42
C ALA A 13 -12.79 6.36 9.68
N VAL A 14 -12.29 7.53 9.28
CA VAL A 14 -10.92 7.97 9.57
C VAL A 14 -10.69 8.11 11.07
N ARG A 15 -11.62 8.73 11.80
CA ARG A 15 -11.54 8.92 13.27
C ARG A 15 -11.69 7.62 14.07
N ALA A 16 -12.42 6.64 13.55
CA ALA A 16 -12.49 5.32 14.15
C ALA A 16 -11.18 4.52 13.94
N TYR A 17 -10.41 4.87 12.89
CA TYR A 17 -9.18 4.17 12.54
C TYR A 17 -7.94 4.76 13.20
N PHE A 18 -7.83 6.10 13.22
CA PHE A 18 -6.83 6.78 14.03
C PHE A 18 -7.39 6.95 15.43
N ASN A 19 -6.82 6.24 16.40
CA ASN A 19 -7.31 6.24 17.79
C ASN A 19 -7.04 7.58 18.52
N ARG A 20 -6.70 8.63 17.78
CA ARG A 20 -6.12 9.86 18.27
C ARG A 20 -6.74 11.09 17.62
N ASN A 21 -6.94 12.13 18.43
CA ASN A 21 -7.34 13.45 17.96
C ASN A 21 -6.14 14.18 17.36
N TRP A 22 -5.71 13.74 16.17
CA TRP A 22 -4.65 14.40 15.39
C TRP A 22 -5.00 15.87 15.14
N THR A 23 -4.11 16.77 15.56
CA THR A 23 -4.19 18.17 15.14
C THR A 23 -3.48 18.37 13.80
N ARG A 24 -3.76 19.49 13.14
CA ARG A 24 -3.03 19.86 11.91
C ARG A 24 -1.53 20.00 12.19
N GLU A 25 -1.14 20.45 13.37
CA GLU A 25 0.27 20.61 13.76
C GLU A 25 0.97 19.27 13.92
N ASP A 26 0.28 18.26 14.46
CA ASP A 26 0.82 16.90 14.58
C ASP A 26 1.10 16.27 13.20
N LEU A 27 0.17 16.45 12.24
CA LEU A 27 0.30 16.00 10.86
C LEU A 27 1.42 16.73 10.11
N MET A 28 1.56 18.04 10.38
CA MET A 28 2.57 18.92 9.78
C MET A 28 3.88 18.95 10.57
N ASN A 29 4.05 18.06 11.55
CA ASN A 29 5.30 17.93 12.26
C ASN A 29 6.32 17.28 11.32
N PHE A 30 7.17 18.12 10.74
CA PHE A 30 8.21 17.76 9.78
C PHE A 30 9.61 17.69 10.40
N GLY A 31 9.72 17.78 11.72
CA GLY A 31 10.99 17.78 12.43
C GLY A 31 11.70 16.42 12.42
N GLU A 32 12.89 16.42 13.01
CA GLU A 32 13.71 15.23 13.19
C GLU A 32 12.99 14.17 14.05
N ILE A 33 13.09 12.91 13.64
CA ILE A 33 12.46 11.79 14.34
C ILE A 33 13.29 11.45 15.59
N PRO A 34 12.68 11.37 16.79
CA PRO A 34 13.38 10.93 18.00
C PRO A 34 14.00 9.53 17.83
N GLU A 35 15.18 9.31 18.38
CA GLU A 35 15.97 8.09 18.17
C GLU A 35 15.22 6.78 18.51
N ILE A 36 14.40 6.81 19.56
CA ILE A 36 13.56 5.65 19.96
C ILE A 36 12.53 5.32 18.88
N ALA A 37 11.88 6.35 18.32
CA ALA A 37 10.87 6.19 17.28
C ALA A 37 11.51 5.84 15.93
N TYR A 38 12.71 6.35 15.66
CA TYR A 38 13.47 6.09 14.42
C TYR A 38 13.77 4.59 14.24
N ARG A 39 14.16 3.88 15.30
CA ARG A 39 14.33 2.42 15.24
C ARG A 39 13.04 1.70 14.85
N GLY A 40 11.90 2.18 15.34
CA GLY A 40 10.59 1.66 14.95
C GLY A 40 10.26 1.91 13.48
N LEU A 41 10.52 3.12 12.98
CA LEU A 41 10.34 3.44 11.56
C LEU A 41 11.21 2.57 10.66
N LYS A 42 12.49 2.41 10.98
CA LYS A 42 13.41 1.58 10.19
C LYS A 42 12.88 0.15 10.08
N ARG A 43 12.49 -0.46 11.21
CA ARG A 43 11.95 -1.83 11.24
C ARG A 43 10.64 -1.97 10.47
N PHE A 44 9.74 -0.99 10.60
CA PHE A 44 8.50 -0.98 9.83
C PHE A 44 8.73 -0.83 8.34
N ALA A 45 9.56 0.13 7.95
CA ALA A 45 9.86 0.44 6.55
C ALA A 45 10.58 -0.74 5.86
N GLU A 46 11.40 -1.48 6.60
CA GLU A 46 11.98 -2.75 6.16
C GLU A 46 10.92 -3.83 5.97
N ILE A 47 10.07 -4.09 6.97
CA ILE A 47 9.04 -5.15 6.90
C ILE A 47 8.04 -4.86 5.76
N ILE A 48 7.56 -3.62 5.63
CA ILE A 48 6.65 -3.24 4.55
C ILE A 48 7.35 -3.28 3.19
N GLY A 49 8.60 -2.83 3.09
CA GLY A 49 9.38 -2.85 1.84
C GLY A 49 9.60 -4.28 1.34
N VAL A 50 10.03 -5.17 2.23
CA VAL A 50 10.24 -6.59 1.92
C VAL A 50 8.92 -7.29 1.58
N SER A 51 7.85 -7.05 2.35
CA SER A 51 6.52 -7.62 2.08
C SER A 51 5.95 -7.16 0.73
N TYR A 52 6.09 -5.87 0.42
CA TYR A 52 5.62 -5.29 -0.84
C TYR A 52 6.44 -5.78 -2.03
N SER A 53 7.76 -5.89 -1.88
CA SER A 53 8.64 -6.49 -2.87
C SER A 53 8.22 -7.93 -3.17
N LEU A 54 7.95 -8.74 -2.13
CA LEU A 54 7.51 -10.12 -2.29
C LEU A 54 6.15 -10.21 -3.01
N MET A 55 5.21 -9.30 -2.72
CA MET A 55 3.95 -9.19 -3.46
C MET A 55 4.18 -8.93 -4.95
N CYS A 56 5.03 -7.95 -5.29
CA CYS A 56 5.33 -7.61 -6.68
C CYS A 56 6.01 -8.78 -7.42
N HIS A 57 6.95 -9.47 -6.77
CA HIS A 57 7.59 -10.66 -7.34
C HIS A 57 6.58 -11.80 -7.56
N ALA A 58 5.66 -12.02 -6.61
CA ALA A 58 4.62 -13.03 -6.73
C ALA A 58 3.65 -12.72 -7.89
N GLU A 59 3.29 -11.45 -8.07
CA GLU A 59 2.50 -10.99 -9.21
C GLU A 59 3.26 -11.18 -10.54
N LEU A 60 4.52 -10.77 -10.61
CA LEU A 60 5.36 -10.95 -11.80
C LEU A 60 5.52 -12.44 -12.15
N TYR A 61 5.77 -13.29 -11.15
CA TYR A 61 5.89 -14.73 -11.34
C TYR A 61 4.58 -15.34 -11.84
N PHE A 62 3.44 -14.88 -11.32
CA PHE A 62 2.12 -15.25 -11.85
C PHE A 62 2.01 -14.91 -13.33
N TRP A 63 2.44 -13.72 -13.75
CA TRP A 63 2.42 -13.30 -15.15
C TRP A 63 3.35 -14.12 -16.04
N ILE A 64 4.57 -14.42 -15.58
CA ILE A 64 5.51 -15.29 -16.30
C ILE A 64 4.91 -16.69 -16.49
N LEU A 65 4.36 -17.27 -15.41
CA LEU A 65 3.68 -18.57 -15.48
C LEU A 65 2.46 -18.51 -16.40
N LEU A 66 1.66 -17.45 -16.33
CA LEU A 66 0.50 -17.28 -17.19
C LEU A 66 0.91 -17.21 -18.67
N ALA A 67 1.97 -16.46 -18.99
CA ALA A 67 2.51 -16.39 -20.36
C ALA A 67 3.02 -17.76 -20.84
N LEU A 68 3.69 -18.51 -19.97
CA LEU A 68 4.26 -19.82 -20.29
C LEU A 68 3.19 -20.93 -20.40
N VAL A 69 2.09 -20.82 -19.64
CA VAL A 69 0.97 -21.78 -19.61
C VAL A 69 -0.12 -21.46 -20.64
N LEU A 70 -0.37 -20.19 -20.99
CA LEU A 70 -1.30 -19.82 -22.06
C LEU A 70 -0.82 -20.27 -23.45
N GLY A 71 0.48 -20.53 -23.64
CA GLY A 71 0.97 -21.28 -24.79
C GLY A 71 0.52 -22.75 -24.83
N ARG A 72 -0.14 -23.27 -23.78
CA ARG A 72 -0.54 -24.68 -23.60
C ARG A 72 -1.99 -24.92 -23.12
N GLY A 73 -2.82 -23.88 -22.99
CA GLY A 73 -4.27 -24.04 -22.84
C GLY A 73 -4.78 -24.71 -21.55
N ARG A 74 -4.16 -24.50 -20.38
CA ARG A 74 -4.67 -25.01 -19.08
C ARG A 74 -5.16 -23.91 -18.14
N ALA A 75 -6.27 -24.18 -17.45
CA ALA A 75 -6.84 -23.31 -16.43
C ALA A 75 -5.99 -23.34 -15.15
N VAL A 76 -5.59 -22.16 -14.67
CA VAL A 76 -4.89 -21.98 -13.39
C VAL A 76 -5.94 -21.80 -12.29
N HIS A 77 -5.96 -22.70 -11.30
CA HIS A 77 -6.84 -22.58 -10.12
C HIS A 77 -6.48 -21.34 -9.30
N SER A 78 -7.50 -20.65 -8.74
CA SER A 78 -7.29 -19.36 -8.07
C SER A 78 -6.68 -19.50 -6.66
N PRO A 79 -5.62 -18.76 -6.30
CA PRO A 79 -4.98 -18.74 -4.98
C PRO A 79 -5.80 -18.00 -3.90
N PHE A 80 -7.02 -17.57 -4.21
CA PHE A 80 -7.90 -16.78 -3.34
C PHE A 80 -8.23 -17.45 -1.99
N PHE A 81 -8.24 -18.78 -1.94
CA PHE A 81 -8.50 -19.53 -0.72
C PHE A 81 -7.31 -19.53 0.25
N CYS A 82 -6.08 -19.37 -0.26
CA CYS A 82 -4.88 -19.42 0.58
C CYS A 82 -4.70 -18.13 1.40
N SER A 83 -4.88 -16.94 0.81
CA SER A 83 -4.64 -15.67 1.53
C SER A 83 -5.59 -15.45 2.71
N LYS A 84 -6.87 -15.84 2.59
CA LYS A 84 -7.84 -15.77 3.71
C LYS A 84 -7.54 -16.79 4.81
N PHE A 85 -7.05 -17.97 4.43
CA PHE A 85 -6.67 -19.04 5.35
C PHE A 85 -5.38 -18.68 6.13
N THR A 86 -4.37 -18.13 5.46
CA THR A 86 -3.15 -17.65 6.12
C THR A 86 -3.46 -16.48 7.06
N ARG A 87 -4.39 -15.59 6.69
CA ARG A 87 -4.83 -14.50 7.58
C ARG A 87 -5.60 -15.00 8.81
N ALA A 88 -6.40 -16.06 8.66
CA ALA A 88 -7.06 -16.73 9.79
C ALA A 88 -6.03 -17.41 10.71
N LEU A 89 -5.00 -18.05 10.14
CA LEU A 89 -3.85 -18.59 10.89
C LEU A 89 -3.08 -17.50 11.62
N LEU A 90 -2.89 -16.33 11.03
CA LEU A 90 -2.25 -15.16 11.66
C LEU A 90 -3.02 -14.67 12.89
N TYR A 91 -4.36 -14.74 12.84
CA TYR A 91 -5.23 -14.40 13.96
C TYR A 91 -5.24 -15.48 15.06
N ILE A 92 -5.06 -16.75 14.68
CA ILE A 92 -5.00 -17.89 15.62
C ILE A 92 -3.62 -18.01 16.28
N THR A 93 -2.55 -17.62 15.59
CA THR A 93 -1.17 -17.68 16.08
C THR A 93 -0.86 -16.46 16.96
N ASN A 94 -1.62 -16.29 18.04
CA ASN A 94 -1.46 -15.12 18.89
C ASN A 94 -0.18 -15.20 19.75
N ASP A 95 0.34 -16.40 20.05
CA ASP A 95 1.09 -16.54 21.31
C ASP A 95 2.57 -16.91 21.30
N ASN A 96 3.25 -17.28 20.21
CA ASN A 96 4.69 -17.61 20.34
C ASN A 96 5.56 -17.18 19.14
N GLU A 97 6.56 -16.35 19.44
CA GLU A 97 7.71 -15.90 18.64
C GLU A 97 7.47 -14.89 17.48
N SER A 98 8.21 -13.77 17.55
CA SER A 98 8.19 -12.69 16.56
C SER A 98 8.61 -13.14 15.15
N GLU A 99 9.46 -14.16 15.05
CA GLU A 99 9.96 -14.69 13.78
C GLU A 99 8.88 -15.47 13.01
N SER A 100 8.02 -16.20 13.73
CA SER A 100 6.88 -16.90 13.16
C SER A 100 5.87 -15.93 12.55
N LYS A 101 5.61 -14.80 13.23
CA LYS A 101 4.70 -13.74 12.74
C LYS A 101 5.21 -13.07 11.46
N VAL A 102 6.51 -12.79 11.36
CA VAL A 102 7.11 -12.23 10.13
C VAL A 102 7.04 -13.26 9.00
N SER A 103 7.36 -14.53 9.26
CA SER A 103 7.26 -15.59 8.25
C SER A 103 5.83 -15.74 7.72
N LEU A 104 4.83 -15.70 8.60
CA LEU A 104 3.43 -15.80 8.20
C LEU A 104 2.94 -14.57 7.43
N LEU A 105 3.45 -13.38 7.78
CA LEU A 105 3.24 -12.16 6.99
C LEU A 105 3.82 -12.31 5.58
N MET A 106 5.03 -12.83 5.45
CA MET A 106 5.67 -13.05 4.14
C MET A 106 4.85 -14.02 3.28
N ILE A 107 4.40 -15.13 3.87
CA ILE A 107 3.51 -16.09 3.18
C ILE A 107 2.20 -15.40 2.76
N THR A 108 1.62 -14.59 3.64
CA THR A 108 0.40 -13.83 3.35
C THR A 108 0.61 -12.84 2.20
N ALA A 109 1.71 -12.10 2.22
CA ALA A 109 2.09 -11.15 1.18
C ALA A 109 2.27 -11.86 -0.17
N PHE A 110 2.96 -13.01 -0.20
CA PHE A 110 3.11 -13.82 -1.41
C PHE A 110 1.75 -14.27 -1.99
N PHE A 111 0.88 -14.86 -1.17
CA PHE A 111 -0.44 -15.30 -1.64
C PHE A 111 -1.34 -14.12 -2.05
N PHE A 112 -1.19 -12.97 -1.39
CA PHE A 112 -1.92 -11.77 -1.76
C PHE A 112 -1.46 -11.23 -3.12
N GLY A 113 -0.14 -11.17 -3.37
CA GLY A 113 0.41 -10.78 -4.68
C GLY A 113 -0.04 -11.68 -5.82
N THR A 114 0.00 -13.01 -5.64
CA THR A 114 -0.53 -13.95 -6.65
C THR A 114 -2.04 -13.77 -6.90
N SER A 115 -2.81 -13.42 -5.87
CA SER A 115 -4.24 -13.14 -6.00
C SER A 115 -4.50 -11.84 -6.76
N ILE A 116 -3.70 -10.80 -6.55
CA ILE A 116 -3.77 -9.54 -7.29
C ILE A 116 -3.48 -9.76 -8.77
N GLY A 117 -2.55 -10.65 -9.12
CA GLY A 117 -2.23 -11.01 -10.51
C GLY A 117 -3.45 -11.39 -11.37
N PHE A 118 -4.47 -12.02 -10.78
CA PHE A 118 -5.73 -12.31 -11.48
C PHE A 118 -6.55 -11.05 -11.79
N TYR A 119 -6.54 -10.06 -10.92
CA TYR A 119 -7.22 -8.78 -11.14
C TYR A 119 -6.45 -7.89 -12.09
N THR A 120 -5.13 -7.82 -11.95
CA THR A 120 -4.31 -7.03 -12.87
C THR A 120 -4.39 -7.60 -14.27
N LYS A 121 -4.66 -8.90 -14.46
CA LYS A 121 -4.99 -9.46 -15.79
C LYS A 121 -6.07 -8.68 -16.52
N TYR A 122 -7.16 -8.35 -15.84
CA TYR A 122 -8.23 -7.55 -16.44
C TYR A 122 -7.74 -6.14 -16.79
N LEU A 123 -6.96 -5.52 -15.90
CA LEU A 123 -6.43 -4.17 -16.09
C LEU A 123 -5.38 -4.09 -17.22
N PHE A 124 -4.56 -5.13 -17.39
CA PHE A 124 -3.58 -5.25 -18.47
C PHE A 124 -4.23 -5.39 -19.86
N VAL A 125 -5.45 -5.93 -19.94
CA VAL A 125 -6.22 -5.95 -21.20
C VAL A 125 -6.70 -4.54 -21.57
N VAL A 126 -6.97 -3.68 -20.58
CA VAL A 126 -7.41 -2.31 -20.79
C VAL A 126 -6.24 -1.41 -21.21
N HIS A 127 -5.21 -1.24 -20.37
CA HIS A 127 -4.04 -0.42 -20.69
C HIS A 127 -2.78 -0.87 -19.91
N GLN A 128 -1.88 -1.58 -20.59
CA GLN A 128 -0.67 -2.18 -19.99
C GLN A 128 0.29 -1.15 -19.39
N ASN A 129 0.60 -0.08 -20.14
CA ASN A 129 1.55 0.95 -19.72
C ASN A 129 1.12 1.65 -18.42
N LEU A 130 -0.18 1.86 -18.25
CA LEU A 130 -0.74 2.52 -17.07
C LEU A 130 -0.67 1.61 -15.84
N VAL A 131 -1.01 0.33 -15.98
CA VAL A 131 -0.87 -0.64 -14.89
C VAL A 131 0.57 -0.76 -14.42
N PHE A 132 1.52 -0.85 -15.36
CA PHE A 132 2.95 -0.88 -15.03
C PHE A 132 3.38 0.37 -14.26
N SER A 133 2.87 1.53 -14.66
CA SER A 133 3.24 2.80 -14.05
C SER A 133 2.66 3.01 -12.66
N PHE A 134 1.44 2.50 -12.41
CA PHE A 134 0.86 2.48 -11.07
C PHE A 134 1.63 1.58 -10.12
N LEU A 135 2.01 0.38 -10.58
CA LEU A 135 2.82 -0.53 -9.79
C LEU A 135 4.20 0.09 -9.52
N ALA A 136 4.84 0.65 -10.55
CA ALA A 136 6.15 1.31 -10.43
C ALA A 136 6.12 2.51 -9.48
N GLY A 137 5.07 3.34 -9.52
CA GLY A 137 4.91 4.48 -8.61
C GLY A 137 4.80 4.05 -7.15
N SER A 138 4.08 2.96 -6.91
CA SER A 138 3.89 2.38 -5.57
C SER A 138 5.19 1.76 -5.04
N ILE A 139 5.90 1.01 -5.88
CA ILE A 139 7.23 0.45 -5.58
C ILE A 139 8.20 1.59 -5.25
N MET A 140 8.21 2.64 -6.07
CA MET A 140 9.09 3.80 -5.87
C MET A 140 8.81 4.49 -4.54
N GLY A 141 7.53 4.74 -4.21
CA GLY A 141 7.15 5.38 -2.94
C GLY A 141 7.57 4.56 -1.72
N ILE A 142 7.25 3.27 -1.70
CA ILE A 142 7.60 2.36 -0.58
C ILE A 142 9.12 2.17 -0.51
N GLY A 143 9.80 2.07 -1.65
CA GLY A 143 11.26 1.98 -1.73
C GLY A 143 11.95 3.22 -1.17
N ILE A 144 11.44 4.41 -1.48
CA ILE A 144 11.95 5.68 -0.92
C ILE A 144 11.67 5.77 0.58
N LEU A 145 10.50 5.32 1.05
CA LEU A 145 10.22 5.26 2.49
C LEU A 145 11.23 4.35 3.21
N TRP A 146 11.49 3.17 2.64
CA TRP A 146 12.46 2.23 3.19
C TRP A 146 13.89 2.77 3.15
N PHE A 147 14.37 3.18 1.99
CA PHE A 147 15.74 3.67 1.84
C PHE A 147 15.96 4.99 2.59
N GLY A 148 14.97 5.89 2.56
CA GLY A 148 14.97 7.14 3.33
C GLY A 148 15.07 6.89 4.83
N SER A 149 14.39 5.86 5.35
CA SER A 149 14.50 5.45 6.76
C SER A 149 15.86 4.86 7.15
N LEU A 150 16.72 4.53 6.18
CA LEU A 150 18.10 4.10 6.42
C LEU A 150 19.08 5.27 6.42
N LEU A 151 18.77 6.33 5.68
CA LEU A 151 19.71 7.42 5.39
C LEU A 151 19.45 8.70 6.18
N SER A 152 18.21 8.97 6.57
CA SER A 152 17.83 10.24 7.18
C SER A 152 16.90 10.03 8.37
N ARG A 153 17.02 10.93 9.35
CA ARG A 153 16.06 11.08 10.47
C ARG A 153 15.10 12.24 10.22
N GLU A 154 15.32 13.01 9.15
CA GLU A 154 14.46 14.13 8.77
C GLU A 154 13.16 13.61 8.16
N ARG A 155 12.11 13.67 8.97
CA ARG A 155 10.78 13.17 8.58
C ARG A 155 10.29 13.79 7.28
N ARG A 156 10.53 15.09 7.11
CA ARG A 156 10.16 15.83 5.90
C ARG A 156 10.76 15.23 4.65
N GLU A 157 12.05 14.91 4.69
CA GLU A 157 12.77 14.40 3.53
C GLU A 157 12.23 13.05 3.13
N ILE A 158 12.08 12.13 4.09
CA ILE A 158 11.58 10.77 3.84
C ILE A 158 10.16 10.82 3.24
N TYR A 159 9.26 11.57 3.88
CA TYR A 159 7.84 11.55 3.51
C TYR A 159 7.53 12.37 2.27
N MET A 160 8.13 13.56 2.12
CA MET A 160 7.94 14.34 0.89
C MET A 160 8.60 13.66 -0.30
N ALA A 161 9.78 13.05 -0.13
CA ALA A 161 10.39 12.28 -1.22
C ALA A 161 9.51 11.09 -1.63
N CYS A 162 8.97 10.34 -0.66
CA CYS A 162 8.04 9.24 -0.91
C CYS A 162 6.84 9.70 -1.76
N LEU A 163 6.16 10.77 -1.35
CA LEU A 163 4.96 11.28 -2.04
C LEU A 163 5.27 11.91 -3.39
N VAL A 164 6.29 12.77 -3.47
CA VAL A 164 6.59 13.52 -4.69
C VAL A 164 7.09 12.60 -5.79
N HIS A 165 8.01 11.68 -5.50
CA HIS A 165 8.57 10.82 -6.55
C HIS A 165 7.57 9.77 -7.04
N SER A 166 6.79 9.18 -6.13
CA SER A 166 5.73 8.24 -6.52
C SER A 166 4.66 8.91 -7.37
N TYR A 167 4.18 10.08 -6.95
CA TYR A 167 3.17 10.83 -7.69
C TYR A 167 3.72 11.36 -9.02
N ALA A 168 4.94 11.88 -9.05
CA ALA A 168 5.57 12.36 -10.29
C ALA A 168 5.71 11.23 -11.32
N LEU A 169 6.09 10.03 -10.89
CA LEU A 169 6.20 8.87 -11.77
C LEU A 169 4.83 8.45 -12.35
N MET A 170 3.80 8.39 -11.50
CA MET A 170 2.45 8.06 -11.95
C MET A 170 1.86 9.13 -12.89
N TYR A 171 2.01 10.40 -12.51
CA TYR A 171 1.47 11.52 -13.29
C TYR A 171 2.18 11.67 -14.63
N SER A 172 3.51 11.54 -14.66
CA SER A 172 4.26 11.60 -15.92
C SER A 172 3.85 10.47 -16.87
N SER A 173 3.66 9.26 -16.36
CA SER A 173 3.14 8.17 -17.18
C SER A 173 1.70 8.42 -17.66
N PHE A 174 0.82 8.93 -16.79
CA PHE A 174 -0.51 9.31 -17.21
C PHE A 174 -0.48 10.33 -18.35
N MET A 175 0.33 11.38 -18.24
CA MET A 175 0.45 12.41 -19.27
C MET A 175 1.00 11.85 -20.58
N LEU A 176 2.02 10.99 -20.53
CA LEU A 176 2.58 10.34 -21.73
C LEU A 176 1.55 9.47 -22.45
N ASN A 177 0.76 8.70 -21.70
CA ASN A 177 -0.29 7.85 -22.29
C ASN A 177 -1.53 8.66 -22.73
N ALA A 178 -1.86 9.77 -22.05
CA ALA A 178 -2.96 10.64 -22.41
C ALA A 178 -2.71 11.37 -23.75
N LEU A 179 -1.45 11.70 -24.02
CA LEU A 179 -1.01 12.25 -25.31
C LEU A 179 -1.20 11.25 -26.47
N GLU A 180 -1.19 9.94 -26.21
CA GLU A 180 -1.34 8.88 -27.22
C GLU A 180 -2.80 8.46 -27.50
N ALA A 181 -3.79 9.30 -27.15
CA ALA A 181 -5.23 9.12 -27.43
C ALA A 181 -5.97 8.14 -26.49
N LEU A 182 -5.84 8.35 -25.18
CA LEU A 182 -6.82 7.82 -24.22
C LEU A 182 -8.21 8.40 -24.54
N ASP A 183 -9.23 7.54 -24.64
CA ASP A 183 -10.60 8.02 -24.73
C ASP A 183 -11.03 8.72 -23.43
N SER A 184 -12.04 9.58 -23.50
CA SER A 184 -12.46 10.39 -22.34
C SER A 184 -12.88 9.53 -21.14
N HIS A 185 -13.42 8.35 -21.38
CA HIS A 185 -13.86 7.44 -20.33
C HIS A 185 -12.67 6.80 -19.60
N THR A 186 -11.68 6.32 -20.35
CA THR A 186 -10.48 5.73 -19.77
C THR A 186 -9.64 6.80 -19.09
N ALA A 187 -9.54 8.01 -19.64
CA ALA A 187 -8.85 9.12 -18.97
C ALA A 187 -9.45 9.42 -17.58
N HIS A 188 -10.79 9.43 -17.45
CA HIS A 188 -11.46 9.60 -16.17
C HIS A 188 -11.15 8.47 -15.18
N TRP A 189 -11.26 7.23 -15.64
CA TRP A 189 -10.94 6.05 -14.83
C TRP A 189 -9.49 6.05 -14.34
N VAL A 190 -8.54 6.43 -15.21
CA VAL A 190 -7.12 6.52 -14.86
C VAL A 190 -6.87 7.61 -13.83
N LEU A 191 -7.55 8.75 -13.94
CA LEU A 191 -7.47 9.82 -12.95
C LEU A 191 -8.02 9.39 -11.58
N GLU A 192 -9.13 8.64 -11.55
CA GLU A 192 -9.66 8.03 -10.32
C GLU A 192 -8.64 7.08 -9.68
N VAL A 193 -8.07 6.15 -10.46
CA VAL A 193 -7.08 5.19 -9.97
C VAL A 193 -5.81 5.90 -9.48
N THR A 194 -5.34 6.91 -10.22
CA THR A 194 -4.20 7.75 -9.82
C THR A 194 -4.47 8.43 -8.48
N THR A 195 -5.67 8.98 -8.31
CA THR A 195 -6.09 9.67 -7.08
C THR A 195 -6.17 8.71 -5.91
N VAL A 196 -6.80 7.55 -6.09
CA VAL A 196 -6.87 6.48 -5.07
C VAL A 196 -5.47 6.05 -4.63
N GLN A 197 -4.55 5.88 -5.57
CA GLN A 197 -3.19 5.47 -5.28
C GLN A 197 -2.37 6.57 -4.57
N ALA A 198 -2.55 7.84 -4.96
CA ALA A 198 -1.95 8.98 -4.26
C ALA A 198 -2.47 9.08 -2.82
N LEU A 199 -3.77 8.86 -2.60
CA LEU A 199 -4.37 8.81 -1.27
C LEU A 199 -3.83 7.63 -0.44
N PHE A 200 -3.62 6.47 -1.05
CA PHE A 200 -3.01 5.31 -0.39
C PHE A 200 -1.60 5.65 0.13
N LEU A 201 -0.75 6.27 -0.69
CA LEU A 201 0.60 6.66 -0.28
C LEU A 201 0.60 7.81 0.74
N GLY A 202 -0.29 8.79 0.59
CA GLY A 202 -0.52 9.85 1.58
C GLY A 202 -0.92 9.28 2.93
N TYR A 203 -1.82 8.30 2.94
CA TYR A 203 -2.23 7.62 4.15
C TYR A 203 -1.08 6.78 4.73
N LEU A 204 -0.29 6.08 3.92
CA LEU A 204 0.87 5.33 4.40
C LEU A 204 1.84 6.24 5.18
N VAL A 205 2.06 7.47 4.69
CA VAL A 205 2.85 8.49 5.38
C VAL A 205 2.24 8.87 6.72
N VAL A 206 0.94 9.18 6.77
CA VAL A 206 0.24 9.54 8.02
C VAL A 206 0.24 8.37 9.01
N TYR A 207 0.02 7.15 8.53
CA TYR A 207 0.03 5.94 9.35
C TYR A 207 1.42 5.65 9.93
N SER A 208 2.47 5.96 9.18
CA SER A 208 3.86 5.88 9.67
C SER A 208 4.10 6.87 10.82
N GLN A 209 3.44 8.03 10.82
CA GLN A 209 3.51 9.01 11.91
C GLN A 209 2.80 8.51 13.19
N GLU A 210 1.62 7.90 13.07
CA GLU A 210 0.93 7.24 14.19
C GLU A 210 1.80 6.15 14.81
N MET A 211 2.42 5.33 13.96
CA MET A 211 3.33 4.30 14.44
C MET A 211 4.58 4.88 15.13
N LEU A 212 5.18 5.94 14.57
CA LEU A 212 6.29 6.64 15.22
C LEU A 212 5.91 7.17 16.61
N TYR A 213 4.69 7.66 16.76
CA TYR A 213 4.19 8.15 18.04
C TYR A 213 4.04 7.00 19.04
N ASP A 214 3.38 5.91 18.65
CA ASP A 214 3.18 4.73 19.49
C ASP A 214 4.51 4.11 19.95
N ALA A 215 5.57 4.25 19.13
CA ALA A 215 6.89 3.67 19.42
C ALA A 215 7.56 4.33 20.62
N GLY A 216 7.11 5.55 20.97
CA GLY A 216 7.52 6.24 22.19
C GLY A 216 6.85 5.74 23.47
N PHE A 217 5.76 4.96 23.36
CA PHE A 217 4.93 4.55 24.51
C PHE A 217 4.90 3.03 24.79
N GLY A 218 5.48 2.19 23.93
CA GLY A 218 5.55 0.74 24.18
C GLY A 218 6.07 -0.10 23.01
N GLU A 219 6.07 -1.43 23.18
CA GLU A 219 6.40 -2.37 22.10
C GLU A 219 5.33 -2.38 21.01
N ILE A 220 5.72 -2.06 19.78
CA ILE A 220 4.85 -2.13 18.61
C ILE A 220 4.95 -3.50 17.95
N ASN A 221 3.79 -4.10 17.69
CA ASN A 221 3.70 -5.25 16.78
C ASN A 221 3.74 -4.79 15.31
N PHE A 222 4.95 -4.70 14.75
CA PHE A 222 5.16 -4.24 13.37
C PHE A 222 4.50 -5.14 12.31
N VAL A 223 4.25 -6.42 12.61
CA VAL A 223 3.56 -7.34 11.71
C VAL A 223 2.09 -6.95 11.57
N ASP A 224 1.41 -6.72 12.69
CA ASP A 224 0.02 -6.27 12.69
C ASP A 224 -0.15 -4.91 12.01
N ARG A 225 0.79 -4.00 12.27
CA ARG A 225 0.83 -2.68 11.60
C ARG A 225 0.99 -2.82 10.08
N THR A 226 1.79 -3.78 9.62
CA THR A 226 1.98 -4.02 8.18
C THR A 226 0.76 -4.70 7.55
N LEU A 227 0.12 -5.64 8.23
CA LEU A 227 -1.13 -6.25 7.75
C LEU A 227 -2.26 -5.23 7.61
N THR A 228 -2.31 -4.28 8.56
CA THR A 228 -3.21 -3.14 8.48
C THR A 228 -3.02 -2.35 7.19
N VAL A 229 -1.77 -2.08 6.81
CA VAL A 229 -1.46 -1.39 5.56
C VAL A 229 -1.95 -2.17 4.33
N PHE A 230 -1.87 -3.49 4.34
CA PHE A 230 -2.28 -4.30 3.19
C PHE A 230 -3.78 -4.58 3.10
N PHE A 231 -4.47 -4.80 4.23
CA PHE A 231 -5.85 -5.30 4.23
C PHE A 231 -6.89 -4.26 4.61
N HIS A 232 -6.56 -3.32 5.50
CA HIS A 232 -7.51 -2.30 5.94
C HIS A 232 -7.37 -1.02 5.13
N LEU A 233 -6.14 -0.65 4.76
CA LEU A 233 -5.84 0.61 4.09
C LEU A 233 -6.48 0.71 2.69
N PRO A 234 -6.41 -0.31 1.81
CA PRO A 234 -7.10 -0.25 0.52
C PRO A 234 -8.62 -0.24 0.68
N ALA A 235 -9.16 -0.94 1.68
CA ALA A 235 -10.60 -0.95 1.95
C ALA A 235 -11.12 0.42 2.41
N ILE A 236 -10.36 1.14 3.24
CA ILE A 236 -10.69 2.50 3.70
C ILE A 236 -10.61 3.48 2.55
N VAL A 237 -9.55 3.44 1.74
CA VAL A 237 -9.38 4.34 0.60
C VAL A 237 -10.47 4.10 -0.44
N VAL A 238 -10.80 2.84 -0.77
CA VAL A 238 -11.90 2.51 -1.68
C VAL A 238 -13.25 2.96 -1.12
N HIS A 239 -13.47 2.80 0.19
CA HIS A 239 -14.71 3.26 0.81
C HIS A 239 -14.81 4.80 0.81
N ALA A 240 -13.71 5.50 1.09
CA ALA A 240 -13.64 6.95 1.04
C ALA A 240 -13.77 7.50 -0.39
N ALA A 241 -13.18 6.84 -1.38
CA ALA A 241 -13.25 7.22 -2.78
C ALA A 241 -14.65 6.99 -3.38
N ARG A 242 -15.35 5.91 -3.00
CA ARG A 242 -16.75 5.65 -3.41
C ARG A 242 -17.78 6.60 -2.78
N LEU A 243 -17.38 7.39 -1.79
CA LEU A 243 -18.21 8.41 -1.16
C LEU A 243 -18.09 9.78 -1.86
N TYR A 244 -17.22 9.90 -2.88
CA TYR A 244 -17.15 11.02 -3.82
C TYR A 244 -17.80 10.65 -5.15
#